data_AF-A0A1I8BJH1-F1
#
_entry.id   AF-A0A1I8BJH1-F1
#
_cell.length_a   1.000
_cell.length_b   1.000
_cell.length_c   1.000
_cell.angle_alpha   90.00
_cell.angle_beta   90.00
_cell.angle_gamma   90.00
#
_symmetry.space_group_name_H-M   'P 1'
#
loop_
_entity.id
_entity.type
_entity.pdbx_description
1 polymer ?
#
loop_
_entity_poly.entity_id
_entity_poly.type
_entity_poly.pdbx_seq_one_letter_code
_entity_poly.pdbx_strand_id
1 'polypeptide(L)'
;MPPILIWNRCAQRASKGIGYPDYPLDTPNTTCPFNCTFTYDRKFEVNASTIIFLLHPLCGINEQPKNRREDQNYMMYTVECPVQIFKFFSRNLLSNRYFNSSATYRLDSSVFMPYDALTKITPNTPKEYIWDQKEVVLIKDISSLGL
;
A
#
# COMPACT_ATOMS: atom_id res chain seq x y z
N MET A 1 17.05 7.54 -15.76
CA MET A 1 16.82 7.25 -14.34
C MET A 1 16.45 5.78 -14.21
N PRO A 2 16.89 5.11 -13.14
CA PRO A 2 16.43 3.77 -12.84
C PRO A 2 14.90 3.77 -12.64
N PRO A 3 14.15 2.82 -13.22
CA PRO A 3 12.72 2.70 -12.95
C PRO A 3 12.46 2.24 -11.51
N ILE A 4 11.25 2.51 -11.04
CA ILE A 4 10.68 1.88 -9.86
C ILE A 4 9.85 0.69 -10.35
N LEU A 5 10.27 -0.52 -9.98
CA LEU A 5 9.57 -1.75 -10.37
C LEU A 5 8.53 -2.11 -9.31
N ILE A 6 7.28 -2.25 -9.71
CA ILE A 6 6.21 -2.79 -8.88
C ILE A 6 6.16 -4.29 -9.09
N TRP A 7 6.46 -5.06 -8.05
CA TRP A 7 6.76 -6.48 -8.14
C TRP A 7 5.54 -7.34 -8.49
N ASN A 8 4.38 -6.96 -7.97
CA ASN A 8 3.12 -7.68 -8.09
C ASN A 8 1.97 -6.76 -8.47
N ARG A 9 1.06 -7.26 -9.30
CA ARG A 9 -0.18 -6.57 -9.67
C ARG A 9 -1.31 -6.98 -8.75
N CYS A 10 -2.15 -6.02 -8.42
CA CYS A 10 -3.38 -6.25 -7.69
C CYS A 10 -4.50 -6.61 -8.67
N ALA A 11 -5.32 -7.60 -8.33
CA ALA A 11 -6.60 -7.79 -8.97
C ALA A 11 -7.48 -6.58 -8.61
N GLN A 12 -7.60 -5.61 -9.52
CA GLN A 12 -8.39 -4.41 -9.29
C GLN A 12 -9.84 -4.81 -9.00
N ARG A 13 -10.37 -4.41 -7.84
CA ARG A 13 -11.80 -4.10 -7.72
C ARG A 13 -11.91 -2.62 -8.05
N ALA A 14 -12.70 -2.27 -9.05
CA ALA A 14 -13.03 -0.88 -9.34
C ALA A 14 -13.85 -0.31 -8.17
N SER A 15 -13.19 0.16 -7.11
CA SER A 15 -13.84 0.85 -6.00
C SER A 15 -13.95 2.33 -6.35
N LYS A 16 -15.08 2.73 -6.94
CA LYS A 16 -15.47 4.14 -7.13
C LYS A 16 -15.91 4.81 -5.81
N GLY A 17 -15.27 4.47 -4.69
CA GLY A 17 -15.64 4.95 -3.37
C GLY A 17 -14.68 6.04 -2.91
N ILE A 18 -15.22 7.19 -2.52
CA ILE A 18 -14.49 8.23 -1.78
C ILE A 18 -13.99 7.59 -0.48
N GLY A 19 -12.68 7.61 -0.23
CA GLY A 19 -12.08 7.16 1.04
C GLY A 19 -11.19 5.91 0.96
N TYR A 20 -11.19 5.17 -0.16
CA TYR A 20 -10.05 4.30 -0.41
C TYR A 20 -8.91 5.18 -0.90
N PRO A 21 -7.68 5.09 -0.34
CA PRO A 21 -6.53 5.61 -1.06
C PRO A 21 -6.50 4.82 -2.37
N ASP A 22 -6.84 5.48 -3.49
CA ASP A 22 -6.42 5.01 -4.79
C ASP A 22 -4.94 4.68 -4.61
N TYR A 23 -4.59 3.39 -4.72
CA TYR A 23 -3.22 2.95 -4.53
C TYR A 23 -2.37 3.91 -5.37
N PRO A 24 -1.45 4.70 -4.78
CA PRO A 24 -0.84 5.84 -5.48
C PRO A 24 -0.07 5.45 -6.75
N LEU A 25 0.07 4.14 -6.98
CA LEU A 25 0.72 3.50 -8.11
C LEU A 25 -0.24 3.09 -9.24
N ASP A 26 -1.56 3.17 -9.04
CA ASP A 26 -2.59 2.81 -10.03
C ASP A 26 -3.08 4.01 -10.87
N THR A 27 -2.63 5.24 -10.58
CA THR A 27 -2.96 6.42 -11.39
C THR A 27 -1.75 6.87 -12.22
N PRO A 28 -1.83 6.89 -13.57
CA PRO A 28 -0.74 7.34 -14.45
C PRO A 28 -0.33 8.82 -14.29
N ASN A 29 -1.09 9.59 -13.51
CA ASN A 29 -0.99 11.05 -13.40
C ASN A 29 -0.44 11.55 -12.06
N THR A 30 0.02 10.67 -11.16
CA THR A 30 0.78 11.13 -10.00
C THR A 30 2.07 11.79 -10.47
N THR A 31 2.09 13.12 -10.45
CA THR A 31 3.26 13.92 -10.85
C THR A 31 4.32 13.72 -9.78
N CYS A 32 5.15 12.69 -9.96
CA CYS A 32 6.30 12.50 -9.09
C CYS A 32 7.18 13.75 -9.22
N PRO A 33 7.48 14.49 -8.13
CA PRO A 33 8.27 15.72 -8.19
C PRO A 33 9.71 15.46 -8.65
N PHE A 34 10.13 14.20 -8.59
CA PHE A 34 11.31 13.67 -9.24
C PHE A 34 10.80 12.90 -10.46
N ASN A 35 11.40 13.00 -11.65
CA ASN A 35 10.91 12.31 -12.86
C ASN A 35 10.88 10.76 -12.70
N CYS A 36 9.87 10.20 -12.04
CA CYS A 36 9.78 8.79 -11.69
C CYS A 36 9.15 8.00 -12.84
N THR A 37 9.70 6.82 -13.12
CA THR A 37 9.09 5.87 -14.07
C THR A 37 8.71 4.61 -13.31
N PHE A 38 7.40 4.39 -13.15
CA PHE A 38 6.86 3.17 -12.58
C PHE A 38 6.64 2.13 -13.67
N THR A 39 6.91 0.86 -13.37
CA THR A 39 6.65 -0.24 -14.30
C THR A 39 6.34 -1.53 -13.56
N TYR A 40 5.58 -2.42 -14.19
CA TYR A 40 5.39 -3.81 -13.75
C TYR A 40 6.22 -4.80 -14.59
N ASP A 41 6.97 -4.30 -15.56
CA ASP A 41 7.73 -5.14 -16.48
C ASP A 41 9.00 -5.64 -15.79
N ARG A 42 8.99 -6.93 -15.40
CA ARG A 42 10.07 -7.59 -14.67
C ARG A 42 11.40 -7.62 -15.46
N LYS A 43 11.42 -7.32 -16.76
CA LYS A 43 12.69 -7.15 -17.51
C LYS A 43 13.55 -6.01 -16.95
N PHE A 44 12.93 -5.06 -16.23
CA PHE A 44 13.64 -3.98 -15.57
C PHE A 44 14.11 -4.33 -14.16
N GLU A 45 13.91 -5.56 -13.66
CA GLU A 45 14.39 -6.00 -12.34
C GLU A 45 15.86 -5.66 -12.15
N VAL A 46 16.72 -5.92 -13.14
CA VAL A 46 18.17 -5.64 -13.03
C VAL A 46 18.47 -4.14 -12.95
N ASN A 47 17.67 -3.29 -13.60
CA ASN A 47 17.96 -1.86 -13.74
C ASN A 47 17.17 -0.98 -12.78
N ALA A 48 16.23 -1.54 -12.02
CA ALA A 48 15.40 -0.80 -11.08
C ALA A 48 16.24 -0.31 -9.88
N SER A 49 16.01 0.91 -9.41
CA SER A 49 16.61 1.37 -8.14
C SER A 49 15.81 0.89 -6.93
N THR A 50 14.50 0.76 -7.09
CA THR A 50 13.58 0.32 -6.05
C THR A 50 12.63 -0.73 -6.61
N ILE A 51 12.43 -1.80 -5.85
CA ILE A 51 11.43 -2.84 -6.11
C ILE A 51 10.40 -2.78 -4.99
N ILE A 52 9.15 -2.43 -5.34
CA ILE A 52 8.03 -2.29 -4.40
C ILE A 52 7.22 -3.58 -4.38
N PHE A 53 7.00 -4.12 -3.20
CA PHE A 53 6.12 -5.27 -2.96
C PHE A 53 4.82 -4.80 -2.32
N LEU A 54 3.71 -4.96 -3.03
CA LEU A 54 2.39 -4.62 -2.54
C LEU A 54 1.85 -5.80 -1.73
N LEU A 55 1.96 -5.73 -0.41
CA LEU A 55 1.35 -6.74 0.45
C LEU A 55 -0.10 -6.35 0.69
N HIS A 56 -1.00 -7.01 -0.03
CA HIS A 56 -2.44 -6.85 0.12
C HIS A 56 -3.12 -8.11 -0.40
N PRO A 57 -4.27 -8.52 0.17
CA PRO A 57 -4.94 -9.79 -0.18
C PRO A 57 -5.23 -9.97 -1.68
N LEU A 58 -5.45 -8.88 -2.41
CA LEU A 58 -5.72 -8.89 -3.85
C LEU A 58 -4.44 -8.88 -4.71
N CYS A 59 -3.25 -8.79 -4.12
CA CYS A 59 -2.00 -8.58 -4.82
C CYS A 59 -1.08 -9.79 -4.61
N GLY A 60 -1.36 -10.88 -5.31
CA GLY A 60 -0.61 -12.13 -5.15
C GLY A 60 0.87 -12.00 -5.50
N ILE A 61 1.74 -12.61 -4.70
CA ILE A 61 3.17 -12.76 -4.98
C ILE A 61 3.44 -14.23 -5.24
N ASN A 62 3.72 -14.56 -6.51
CA ASN A 62 3.93 -15.93 -6.97
C ASN A 62 5.42 -16.30 -7.11
N GLU A 63 6.29 -15.30 -7.23
CA GLU A 63 7.74 -15.48 -7.29
C GLU A 63 8.44 -14.32 -6.58
N GLN A 64 9.66 -14.56 -6.11
CA GLN A 64 10.57 -13.52 -5.64
C GLN A 64 11.51 -13.10 -6.78
N PRO A 65 12.08 -11.87 -6.73
CA PRO A 65 13.21 -11.48 -7.58
C PRO A 65 14.26 -12.57 -7.64
N LYS A 66 14.72 -12.86 -8.87
CA LYS A 66 15.67 -13.96 -9.10
C LYS A 66 17.04 -13.60 -8.56
N ASN A 67 17.41 -12.33 -8.64
CA ASN A 67 18.71 -11.85 -8.21
C ASN A 67 18.54 -10.67 -7.25
N ARG A 68 18.68 -10.94 -5.94
CA ARG A 68 18.73 -9.86 -4.97
C ARG A 68 20.06 -9.12 -5.10
N ARG A 69 20.02 -7.81 -5.32
CA ARG A 69 21.21 -6.96 -5.38
C ARG A 69 21.30 -6.06 -4.15
N GLU A 70 22.51 -5.87 -3.65
CA GLU A 70 22.73 -5.04 -2.45
C GLU A 70 22.50 -3.54 -2.69
N ASP A 71 22.60 -3.09 -3.95
CA ASP A 71 22.41 -1.69 -4.34
C ASP A 71 20.96 -1.35 -4.70
N GLN A 72 20.03 -2.31 -4.62
CA GLN A 72 18.61 -2.10 -4.84
C GLN A 72 17.86 -1.94 -3.51
N ASN A 73 16.88 -1.04 -3.50
CA ASN A 73 15.97 -0.91 -2.37
C ASN A 73 14.76 -1.85 -2.54
N TYR A 74 14.65 -2.86 -1.68
CA TYR A 74 13.48 -3.74 -1.61
C TYR A 74 12.50 -3.15 -0.60
N MET A 75 11.42 -2.56 -1.08
CA MET A 75 10.44 -1.85 -0.25
C MET A 75 9.20 -2.71 -0.01
N MET A 76 8.85 -2.89 1.26
CA MET A 76 7.55 -3.41 1.65
C MET A 76 6.52 -2.28 1.64
N TYR A 77 5.43 -2.45 0.91
CA TYR A 77 4.29 -1.52 0.92
C TYR A 77 3.04 -2.24 1.41
N THR A 78 2.39 -1.73 2.44
CA THR A 78 1.10 -2.25 2.92
C THR A 78 0.29 -1.18 3.63
N VAL A 79 -1.01 -1.16 3.33
CA VAL A 79 -2.02 -0.43 4.13
C VAL A 79 -2.69 -1.33 5.17
N GLU A 80 -2.47 -2.64 5.09
CA GLU A 80 -3.14 -3.66 5.91
C GLU A 80 -2.41 -3.96 7.21
N CYS A 81 -3.18 -4.37 8.24
CA CYS A 81 -2.60 -4.78 9.51
C CYS A 81 -1.85 -6.14 9.39
N PRO A 82 -0.84 -6.41 10.25
CA PRO A 82 -0.05 -7.64 10.18
C PRO A 82 -0.90 -8.92 10.21
N VAL A 83 -1.97 -8.93 11.01
CA VAL A 83 -2.87 -10.08 11.12
C VAL A 83 -3.53 -10.38 9.78
N GLN A 84 -3.96 -9.35 9.05
CA GLN A 84 -4.57 -9.52 7.74
C GLN A 84 -3.55 -10.02 6.72
N ILE A 85 -2.35 -9.43 6.69
CA ILE A 85 -1.27 -9.86 5.79
C ILE A 85 -0.88 -11.33 6.00
N PHE A 86 -0.73 -11.78 7.24
CA PHE A 86 -0.32 -13.16 7.53
C PHE A 86 -1.38 -14.22 7.20
N LYS A 87 -2.62 -13.85 6.88
CA LYS A 87 -3.62 -14.79 6.34
C LYS A 87 -3.32 -15.19 4.88
N PHE A 88 -2.67 -14.31 4.11
CA PHE A 88 -2.49 -14.47 2.66
C PHE A 88 -1.04 -14.72 2.26
N PHE A 89 -0.07 -14.30 3.08
CA PHE A 89 1.35 -14.38 2.77
C PHE A 89 2.11 -15.19 3.82
N SER A 90 2.99 -16.08 3.34
CA SER A 90 3.88 -16.85 4.21
C SER A 90 4.86 -15.95 4.95
N ARG A 91 5.12 -16.25 6.24
CA ARG A 91 6.15 -15.56 7.03
C ARG A 91 7.54 -15.61 6.40
N ASN A 92 7.83 -16.64 5.60
CA ASN A 92 9.12 -16.76 4.91
C ASN A 92 9.30 -15.67 3.83
N LEU A 93 8.21 -15.28 3.16
CA LEU A 93 8.20 -14.16 2.20
C LEU A 93 8.35 -12.82 2.92
N LEU A 94 7.87 -12.73 4.16
CA LEU A 94 7.85 -11.52 4.99
C LEU A 94 8.97 -11.48 6.03
N SER A 95 10.07 -12.16 5.75
CA SER A 95 11.23 -12.16 6.63
C SER A 95 11.75 -10.73 6.84
N ASN A 96 12.07 -10.39 8.08
CA ASN A 96 12.66 -9.10 8.45
C ASN A 96 14.01 -8.81 7.78
N ARG A 97 14.60 -9.79 7.10
CA ARG A 97 15.86 -9.64 6.37
C ARG A 97 15.68 -9.35 4.88
N TYR A 98 14.44 -9.41 4.37
CA TYR A 98 14.20 -9.29 2.94
C TYR A 98 14.06 -7.83 2.47
N PHE A 99 13.35 -7.01 3.24
CA PHE A 99 13.08 -5.62 2.88
C PHE A 99 14.10 -4.66 3.50
N ASN A 100 14.51 -3.65 2.74
CA ASN A 100 15.38 -2.56 3.19
C ASN A 100 14.58 -1.40 3.77
N SER A 101 13.38 -1.17 3.23
CA SER A 101 12.51 -0.06 3.60
C SER A 101 11.05 -0.48 3.65
N SER A 102 10.23 0.34 4.29
CA SER A 102 8.81 0.10 4.45
C SER A 102 7.97 1.36 4.23
N ALA A 103 6.79 1.19 3.63
CA ALA A 103 5.77 2.21 3.48
C ALA A 103 4.46 1.70 4.09
N THR A 104 4.14 2.15 5.32
CA THR A 104 3.02 1.62 6.12
C THR A 104 2.42 2.68 7.06
N TYR A 105 1.31 2.34 7.72
CA TYR A 105 0.70 3.16 8.77
C TYR A 105 1.49 3.22 10.09
N ARG A 106 2.59 2.47 10.25
CA ARG A 106 3.41 2.56 11.45
C ARG A 106 4.33 3.78 11.40
N LEU A 107 4.44 4.49 12.52
CA LEU A 107 5.29 5.67 12.65
C LEU A 107 6.79 5.38 12.49
N ASP A 108 7.20 4.12 12.65
CA ASP A 108 8.59 3.67 12.47
C ASP A 108 8.89 3.15 11.05
N SER A 109 7.99 3.38 10.09
CA SER A 109 8.24 3.03 8.68
C SER A 109 9.10 4.05 7.96
N SER A 110 9.82 3.63 6.92
CA SER A 110 10.67 4.52 6.11
C SER A 110 9.86 5.62 5.42
N VAL A 111 8.62 5.29 5.02
CA VAL A 111 7.62 6.22 4.50
C VAL A 111 6.34 6.03 5.29
N PHE A 112 6.03 6.98 6.16
CA PHE A 112 4.78 6.95 6.91
C PHE A 112 3.59 7.19 5.98
N MET A 113 2.69 6.22 5.92
CA MET A 113 1.47 6.26 5.13
C MET A 113 0.28 6.00 6.06
N PRO A 114 -0.33 7.06 6.62
CA PRO A 114 -1.43 6.89 7.55
C PRO A 114 -2.62 6.22 6.88
N TYR A 115 -3.37 5.45 7.67
CA TYR A 115 -4.75 5.08 7.32
C TYR A 115 -5.65 6.32 7.47
N ASP A 116 -6.96 6.15 7.28
CA ASP A 116 -7.93 7.14 7.79
C ASP A 116 -7.70 7.37 9.29
N ALA A 117 -7.55 8.65 9.64
CA ALA A 117 -7.34 9.08 11.02
C ALA A 117 -8.55 9.88 11.49
N LEU A 118 -9.15 9.46 12.60
CA LEU A 118 -10.19 10.25 13.25
C LEU A 118 -9.54 11.45 13.94
N THR A 119 -9.87 12.64 13.49
CA THR A 119 -9.49 13.88 14.15
C THR A 119 -10.61 14.39 15.05
N LYS A 120 -10.27 15.04 16.16
CA LYS A 120 -11.26 15.66 17.03
C LYS A 120 -12.01 16.75 16.26
N ILE A 121 -13.35 16.72 16.31
CA ILE A 121 -14.20 17.77 15.74
C ILE A 121 -13.91 19.09 16.46
N THR A 122 -13.69 20.13 15.68
CA THR A 122 -13.51 21.51 16.15
C THR A 122 -14.64 22.39 15.59
N PRO A 123 -14.84 23.61 16.11
CA PRO A 123 -15.80 24.55 15.53
C PRO A 123 -15.55 24.86 14.04
N ASN A 124 -14.33 24.63 13.54
CA ASN A 124 -13.94 24.87 12.15
C ASN A 124 -14.00 23.62 11.26
N THR A 125 -14.39 22.46 11.79
CA THR A 125 -14.49 21.23 10.99
C THR A 125 -15.66 21.35 10.01
N PRO A 126 -15.42 21.23 8.68
CA PRO A 126 -16.50 21.31 7.70
C PRO A 126 -17.52 20.20 7.90
N LYS A 127 -18.79 20.48 7.60
CA LYS A 127 -19.93 19.58 7.92
C LYS A 127 -19.80 18.23 7.19
N GLU A 128 -19.25 18.24 5.99
CA GLU A 128 -18.96 17.06 5.17
C GLU A 128 -17.93 16.10 5.79
N TYR A 129 -17.13 16.55 6.76
CA TYR A 129 -16.20 15.71 7.51
C TYR A 129 -16.73 15.30 8.89
N ILE A 130 -17.96 15.70 9.23
CA ILE A 130 -18.62 15.35 10.49
C ILE A 130 -19.62 14.24 10.19
N TRP A 131 -19.28 13.02 10.61
CA TRP A 131 -20.17 11.87 10.45
C TRP A 131 -21.30 11.94 11.48
N ASP A 132 -22.54 11.78 11.02
CA ASP A 132 -23.69 11.66 11.89
C ASP A 132 -23.80 10.26 12.51
N GLN A 133 -24.63 10.13 13.54
CA GLN A 133 -24.76 8.87 14.28
C GLN A 133 -25.34 7.73 13.42
N LYS A 134 -26.11 8.04 12.37
CA LYS A 134 -26.65 7.03 11.44
C LYS A 134 -25.54 6.52 10.52
N GLU A 135 -24.67 7.41 10.04
CA GLU A 135 -23.49 7.07 9.24
C GLU A 135 -22.52 6.18 10.02
N VAL A 136 -22.27 6.49 11.30
CA VAL A 136 -21.41 5.68 12.17
C VAL A 136 -21.98 4.28 12.43
N VAL A 137 -23.30 4.17 12.62
CA VAL A 137 -23.96 2.88 12.89
C VAL A 137 -23.96 1.99 11.64
N LEU A 138 -24.19 2.57 10.45
CA LEU A 138 -24.11 1.83 9.17
C LEU A 138 -22.73 1.17 8.96
N ILE A 139 -21.65 1.81 9.39
CA ILE A 139 -20.29 1.26 9.27
C ILE A 139 -20.06 0.10 10.25
N LYS A 140 -20.62 0.16 11.46
CA LYS A 140 -20.52 -0.95 12.43
C LYS A 140 -21.13 -2.25 11.87
N ASP A 141 -22.25 -2.14 11.16
CA ASP A 141 -22.92 -3.29 10.55
C ASP A 141 -22.16 -3.84 9.33
N ILE A 142 -21.29 -3.07 8.70
CA ILE A 142 -20.38 -3.55 7.65
C ILE A 142 -19.15 -4.24 8.27
N SER A 143 -18.64 -3.72 9.38
CA SER A 143 -17.49 -4.32 10.09
C SER A 143 -17.78 -5.68 10.73
N SER A 144 -19.06 -6.00 10.97
CA SER A 144 -19.51 -7.33 11.42
C SER A 144 -19.57 -8.38 10.29
N LEU A 145 -19.39 -7.99 9.03
CA LEU A 145 -19.36 -8.87 7.86
C LEU A 145 -17.96 -9.47 7.55
N GLY A 146 -16.97 -9.24 8.42
CA GLY A 146 -15.70 -9.98 8.38
C GLY A 146 -14.82 -9.71 7.15
N LEU A 147 -14.79 -8.46 6.67
CA LEU A 147 -13.71 -7.98 5.78
C LEU A 147 -12.44 -7.67 6.60
#